data_AF-R9K9L9-F1
#
_entry.id   AF-R9K9L9-F1
#
_cell.length_a   1.000
_cell.length_b   1.000
_cell.length_c   1.000
_cell.angle_alpha   90.00
_cell.angle_beta   90.00
_cell.angle_gamma   90.00
#
_symmetry.space_group_name_H-M   'P 1'
#
loop_
_entity.id
_entity.type
_entity.pdbx_description
1 polymer ?
#
loop_
_entity_poly.entity_id
_entity_poly.type
_entity_poly.pdbx_seq_one_letter_code
_entity_poly.pdbx_strand_id
1 'polypeptide(L)'
;MTGNILNAINTARKVFEIESFPGDFFEHLMMDNYTDRCRLLLFKEDIDKLSGFIGYGMNGFAVICVNYKRPMGHQNFTLAHEVGHWLLHREKSISDDDKVLGYTSDSIEKEANEFAGELLYPEECLVKDFHYAIQQDLFMVDNRAQLGNYVDQLCHKYCLSFEMVLRRLLYRNRQAKQYDTVRKEIEKALGGKVAESFDRNFYVPNRELPQYQKFMKPYEELQKKVDILVRQGKIGTATGESIKIRNGVKIS
;
A
#
# COMPACT_ATOMS: atom_id res chain seq x y z
N MET A 1 12.70 12.87 -8.57
CA MET A 1 13.28 11.58 -8.16
C MET A 1 14.78 11.64 -8.02
N THR A 2 15.27 11.31 -6.82
CA THR A 2 16.70 11.15 -6.54
C THR A 2 17.19 9.79 -7.06
N GLY A 3 18.51 9.63 -7.23
CA GLY A 3 19.10 8.34 -7.64
C GLY A 3 18.83 7.21 -6.63
N ASN A 4 18.75 7.53 -5.34
CA ASN A 4 18.45 6.56 -4.28
C ASN A 4 17.03 5.99 -4.42
N ILE A 5 16.03 6.86 -4.64
CA ILE A 5 14.64 6.43 -4.83
C ILE A 5 14.52 5.54 -6.08
N LEU A 6 15.15 5.94 -7.18
CA LEU A 6 15.14 5.15 -8.42
C LEU A 6 15.77 3.76 -8.22
N ASN A 7 16.90 3.68 -7.51
CA ASN A 7 17.53 2.40 -7.17
C ASN A 7 16.64 1.53 -6.28
N ALA A 8 15.95 2.13 -5.30
CA ALA A 8 15.00 1.41 -4.47
C ALA A 8 13.82 0.88 -5.30
N ILE A 9 13.26 1.68 -6.22
CA ILE A 9 12.16 1.24 -7.11
C ILE A 9 12.60 0.07 -7.98
N ASN A 10 13.80 0.15 -8.58
CA ASN A 10 14.34 -0.94 -9.40
C ASN A 10 14.58 -2.20 -8.55
N THR A 11 15.06 -2.04 -7.33
CA THR A 11 15.17 -3.14 -6.36
C THR A 11 13.81 -3.75 -6.07
N ALA A 12 12.80 -2.94 -5.76
CA ALA A 12 11.44 -3.40 -5.48
C ALA A 12 10.85 -4.16 -6.67
N ARG A 13 10.95 -3.59 -7.88
CA ARG A 13 10.47 -4.22 -9.11
C ARG A 13 11.13 -5.57 -9.37
N LYS A 14 12.43 -5.68 -9.10
CA LYS A 14 13.15 -6.96 -9.24
C LYS A 14 12.76 -7.96 -8.15
N VAL A 15 12.73 -7.53 -6.89
CA VAL A 15 12.48 -8.40 -5.72
C VAL A 15 11.07 -8.97 -5.75
N PHE A 16 10.10 -8.12 -6.09
CA PHE A 16 8.68 -8.44 -6.15
C PHE A 16 8.20 -8.74 -7.57
N GLU A 17 9.09 -8.88 -8.56
CA GLU A 17 8.73 -9.29 -9.93
C GLU A 17 7.64 -8.40 -10.57
N ILE A 18 7.75 -7.09 -10.37
CA ILE A 18 6.83 -6.09 -10.93
C ILE A 18 7.38 -5.62 -12.27
N GLU A 19 6.67 -5.95 -13.36
CA GLU A 19 7.07 -5.55 -14.72
C GLU A 19 6.82 -4.06 -14.99
N SER A 20 5.60 -3.57 -14.75
CA SER A 20 5.24 -2.16 -14.93
C SER A 20 4.72 -1.53 -13.64
N PHE A 21 3.63 -2.08 -13.10
CA PHE A 21 3.04 -1.68 -11.82
C PHE A 21 2.34 -2.91 -11.18
N PRO A 22 2.19 -2.96 -9.85
CA PRO A 22 1.68 -4.16 -9.16
C PRO A 22 0.14 -4.23 -9.09
N GLY A 23 -0.58 -3.14 -9.37
CA GLY A 23 -2.02 -3.08 -9.13
C GLY A 23 -2.33 -3.19 -7.64
N ASP A 24 -3.10 -4.20 -7.23
CA ASP A 24 -3.23 -4.57 -5.82
C ASP A 24 -1.94 -5.21 -5.31
N PHE A 25 -1.11 -4.41 -4.64
CA PHE A 25 0.21 -4.82 -4.19
C PHE A 25 0.14 -5.88 -3.08
N PHE A 26 -0.95 -5.94 -2.31
CA PHE A 26 -1.14 -7.03 -1.35
C PHE A 26 -1.29 -8.36 -2.07
N GLU A 27 -2.20 -8.45 -3.03
CA GLU A 27 -2.41 -9.67 -3.82
C GLU A 27 -1.14 -10.04 -4.60
N HIS A 28 -0.44 -9.05 -5.16
CA HIS A 28 0.83 -9.26 -5.87
C HIS A 28 1.89 -9.91 -4.97
N LEU A 29 2.12 -9.38 -3.76
CA LEU A 29 3.07 -9.98 -2.81
C LEU A 29 2.64 -11.38 -2.36
N MET A 30 1.33 -11.64 -2.34
CA MET A 30 0.76 -12.88 -1.83
C MET A 30 0.91 -14.06 -2.77
N MET A 31 1.03 -13.80 -4.07
CA MET A 31 1.35 -14.81 -5.06
C MET A 31 2.77 -15.41 -4.86
N ASP A 32 3.63 -14.72 -4.10
CA ASP A 32 5.01 -15.13 -3.85
C ASP A 32 5.26 -15.61 -2.40
N ASN A 33 6.28 -16.46 -2.22
CA ASN A 33 6.85 -16.78 -0.91
C ASN A 33 7.74 -15.64 -0.40
N TYR A 34 7.18 -14.42 -0.33
CA TYR A 34 7.91 -13.19 -0.01
C TYR A 34 8.53 -13.22 1.40
N THR A 35 7.91 -13.92 2.36
CA THR A 35 8.41 -14.01 3.74
C THR A 35 9.83 -14.57 3.78
N ASP A 36 10.06 -15.71 3.12
CA ASP A 36 11.36 -16.37 3.13
C ASP A 36 12.38 -15.64 2.25
N ARG A 37 11.94 -15.12 1.09
CA ARG A 37 12.80 -14.39 0.14
C ARG A 37 13.27 -13.04 0.68
N CYS A 38 12.36 -12.28 1.29
CA CYS A 38 12.56 -10.88 1.66
C CYS A 38 12.83 -10.70 3.16
N ARG A 39 12.61 -11.74 3.98
CA ARG A 39 12.55 -11.63 5.44
C ARG A 39 11.58 -10.53 5.89
N LEU A 40 10.41 -10.50 5.27
CA LEU A 40 9.36 -9.53 5.52
C LEU A 40 8.11 -10.25 6.03
N LEU A 41 7.51 -9.78 7.11
CA LEU A 41 6.23 -10.27 7.61
C LEU A 41 5.18 -9.18 7.40
N LEU A 42 4.14 -9.50 6.63
CA LEU A 42 3.07 -8.55 6.33
C LEU A 42 1.82 -8.86 7.15
N PHE A 43 1.31 -7.86 7.86
CA PHE A 43 0.08 -7.95 8.63
C PHE A 43 -0.96 -6.95 8.09
N LYS A 44 -2.23 -7.36 8.16
CA LYS A 44 -3.36 -6.44 8.13
C LYS A 44 -4.07 -6.53 9.47
N GLU A 45 -4.14 -5.42 10.20
CA GLU A 45 -4.71 -5.37 11.56
C GLU A 45 -5.56 -4.12 11.80
N ASP A 46 -6.31 -4.14 12.89
CA ASP A 46 -6.94 -2.94 13.45
C ASP A 46 -5.95 -2.24 14.36
N ILE A 47 -5.25 -1.25 13.80
CA ILE A 47 -4.25 -0.43 14.50
C ILE A 47 -4.78 0.96 14.83
N ASP A 48 -6.08 1.04 15.14
CA ASP A 48 -6.81 2.25 15.50
C ASP A 48 -6.65 3.36 14.43
N LYS A 49 -6.03 4.49 14.79
CA LYS A 49 -5.91 5.67 13.93
C LYS A 49 -4.76 5.57 12.94
N LEU A 50 -3.78 4.68 13.15
CA LEU A 50 -2.63 4.56 12.27
C LEU A 50 -3.03 4.04 10.89
N SER A 51 -2.31 4.45 9.84
CA SER A 51 -2.46 3.90 8.49
C SER A 51 -1.71 2.59 8.37
N GLY A 52 -0.48 2.57 8.87
CA GLY A 52 0.43 1.45 8.88
C GLY A 52 1.66 1.78 9.72
N PHE A 53 2.58 0.83 9.81
CA PHE A 53 3.92 1.02 10.33
C PHE A 53 4.86 -0.08 9.83
N ILE A 54 6.15 0.20 9.87
CA ILE A 54 7.23 -0.78 9.75
C ILE A 54 8.01 -0.90 11.07
N GLY A 55 8.35 -2.12 11.45
CA GLY A 55 9.26 -2.42 12.55
C GLY A 55 10.38 -3.36 12.09
N TYR A 56 11.56 -3.21 12.67
CA TYR A 56 12.73 -4.05 12.36
C TYR A 56 13.00 -5.00 13.52
N GLY A 57 12.85 -6.29 13.25
CA GLY A 57 13.07 -7.35 14.23
C GLY A 57 14.50 -7.89 14.20
N MET A 58 14.77 -8.83 15.10
CA MET A 58 16.04 -9.55 15.15
C MET A 58 16.27 -10.41 13.90
N ASN A 59 17.54 -10.74 13.62
CA ASN A 59 17.97 -11.61 12.51
C ASN A 59 17.58 -11.11 11.10
N GLY A 60 17.32 -9.81 10.99
CA GLY A 60 17.01 -9.16 9.73
C GLY A 60 15.60 -9.45 9.21
N PHE A 61 14.64 -9.75 10.09
CA PHE A 61 13.23 -9.66 9.73
C PHE A 61 12.73 -8.22 9.83
N ALA A 62 11.87 -7.81 8.91
CA ALA A 62 11.06 -6.61 9.03
C ALA A 62 9.58 -7.00 9.13
N VAL A 63 8.80 -6.21 9.86
CA VAL A 63 7.36 -6.38 10.02
C VAL A 63 6.70 -5.14 9.45
N ILE A 64 5.83 -5.31 8.46
CA ILE A 64 4.95 -4.25 7.97
C ILE A 64 3.54 -4.58 8.43
N CYS A 65 2.87 -3.60 9.02
CA CYS A 65 1.46 -3.70 9.38
C CYS A 65 0.68 -2.60 8.69
N VAL A 66 -0.47 -2.94 8.11
CA VAL A 66 -1.38 -1.99 7.45
C VAL A 66 -2.76 -2.08 8.08
N ASN A 67 -3.42 -0.95 8.23
CA ASN A 67 -4.75 -0.87 8.82
C ASN A 67 -5.84 -1.33 7.84
N TYR A 68 -6.43 -2.51 8.07
CA TYR A 68 -7.51 -3.00 7.21
C TYR A 68 -8.80 -2.18 7.31
N LYS A 69 -8.94 -1.24 8.25
CA LYS A 69 -10.10 -0.34 8.33
C LYS A 69 -9.98 0.87 7.40
N ARG A 70 -8.96 0.94 6.56
CA ARG A 70 -8.79 1.97 5.53
C ARG A 70 -9.31 1.47 4.17
N PRO A 71 -9.79 2.34 3.27
CA PRO A 71 -10.18 1.95 1.90
C PRO A 71 -9.04 1.27 1.14
N MET A 72 -9.37 0.49 0.11
CA MET A 72 -8.39 -0.31 -0.66
C MET A 72 -7.19 0.49 -1.14
N GLY A 73 -7.43 1.60 -1.86
CA GLY A 73 -6.34 2.44 -2.36
C GLY A 73 -5.45 3.04 -1.27
N HIS A 74 -5.99 3.27 -0.06
CA HIS A 74 -5.21 3.75 1.09
C HIS A 74 -4.34 2.64 1.67
N GLN A 75 -4.89 1.43 1.83
CA GLN A 75 -4.12 0.27 2.27
C GLN A 75 -2.96 0.00 1.32
N ASN A 76 -3.24 0.00 0.01
CA ASN A 76 -2.25 -0.29 -1.03
C ASN A 76 -1.10 0.73 -1.04
N PHE A 77 -1.44 2.03 -0.97
CA PHE A 77 -0.45 3.09 -0.89
C PHE A 77 0.38 3.01 0.39
N THR A 78 -0.25 2.70 1.53
CA THR A 78 0.44 2.53 2.81
C THR A 78 1.43 1.37 2.74
N LEU A 79 1.04 0.22 2.19
CA LEU A 79 1.97 -0.90 2.00
C LEU A 79 3.19 -0.50 1.17
N ALA A 80 2.97 0.15 0.02
CA ALA A 80 4.07 0.62 -0.82
C ALA A 80 4.96 1.65 -0.10
N HIS A 81 4.37 2.51 0.73
CA HIS A 81 5.10 3.48 1.56
C HIS A 81 6.00 2.78 2.58
N GLU A 82 5.48 1.81 3.34
CA GLU A 82 6.27 1.05 4.31
C GLU A 82 7.36 0.20 3.64
N VAL A 83 7.10 -0.33 2.44
CA VAL A 83 8.14 -0.98 1.61
C VAL A 83 9.22 0.02 1.18
N GLY A 84 8.84 1.28 0.92
CA GLY A 84 9.78 2.38 0.69
C GLY A 84 10.71 2.59 1.88
N HIS A 85 10.17 2.64 3.09
CA HIS A 85 10.98 2.68 4.31
C HIS A 85 11.90 1.46 4.45
N TRP A 86 11.40 0.27 4.17
CA TRP A 86 12.20 -0.97 4.21
C TRP A 86 13.42 -0.92 3.29
N LEU A 87 13.28 -0.39 2.07
CA LEU A 87 14.35 -0.35 1.09
C LEU A 87 15.28 0.86 1.24
N LEU A 88 14.77 2.01 1.67
CA LEU A 88 15.52 3.26 1.71
C LEU A 88 16.15 3.56 3.08
N HIS A 89 15.53 3.09 4.17
CA HIS A 89 15.84 3.62 5.51
C HIS A 89 16.18 2.56 6.55
N ARG A 90 16.10 1.26 6.21
CA ARG A 90 16.33 0.15 7.14
C ARG A 90 17.63 0.25 7.93
N GLU A 91 18.74 0.61 7.30
CA GLU A 91 20.04 0.75 7.98
C GLU A 91 20.06 1.99 8.89
N LYS A 92 19.38 3.07 8.49
CA LYS A 92 19.29 4.33 9.26
C LYS A 92 18.51 4.16 10.57
N SER A 93 17.51 3.28 10.57
CA SER A 93 16.68 2.96 11.75
C SER A 93 17.29 1.93 12.70
N ILE A 94 18.36 1.24 12.30
CA ILE A 94 19.06 0.24 13.15
C ILE A 94 20.29 0.88 13.83
N SER A 95 20.90 1.89 13.21
CA SER A 95 21.95 2.69 13.84
C SER A 95 21.34 3.85 14.63
N ASP A 96 20.81 3.59 15.83
CA ASP A 96 20.48 4.63 16.82
C ASP A 96 21.77 5.25 17.43
N ASP A 97 22.73 5.60 16.58
CA ASP A 97 23.76 6.59 16.91
C ASP A 97 23.30 7.92 16.33
N ASP A 98 22.75 8.75 17.22
CA ASP A 98 22.42 10.15 16.99
C ASP A 98 23.48 10.84 16.13
N LYS A 99 23.05 11.38 14.98
CA LYS A 99 23.79 12.19 13.97
C LYS A 99 24.30 11.48 12.72
N VAL A 100 23.52 10.63 12.07
CA VAL A 100 23.74 10.35 10.64
C VAL A 100 23.18 11.50 9.78
N LEU A 101 24.00 12.55 9.63
CA LEU A 101 24.06 13.49 8.50
C LEU A 101 22.72 13.97 7.91
N GLY A 102 22.06 14.94 8.56
CA GLY A 102 21.20 15.94 7.89
C GLY A 102 19.83 15.50 7.35
N TYR A 103 19.35 14.29 7.64
CA TYR A 103 17.98 13.87 7.30
C TYR A 103 16.98 14.26 8.41
N THR A 104 15.84 14.85 8.04
CA THR A 104 14.71 15.09 8.95
C THR A 104 13.69 13.96 8.80
N SER A 105 12.81 13.76 9.79
CA SER A 105 11.64 12.89 9.65
C SER A 105 10.88 13.20 8.36
N ASP A 106 10.74 14.49 8.04
CA ASP A 106 9.99 14.96 6.87
C ASP A 106 10.64 14.56 5.54
N SER A 107 11.97 14.51 5.45
CA SER A 107 12.63 14.05 4.22
C SER A 107 12.48 12.54 4.03
N ILE A 108 12.59 11.76 5.10
CA ILE A 108 12.36 10.31 5.11
C ILE A 108 10.93 9.96 4.67
N GLU A 109 9.93 10.62 5.26
CA GLU A 109 8.51 10.44 4.90
C GLU A 109 8.26 10.82 3.44
N LYS A 110 8.89 11.90 2.96
CA LYS A 110 8.78 12.34 1.57
C LYS A 110 9.39 11.34 0.61
N GLU A 111 10.56 10.78 0.92
CA GLU A 111 11.22 9.76 0.09
C GLU A 111 10.35 8.50 -0.02
N ALA A 112 9.76 8.03 1.09
CA ALA A 112 8.85 6.89 1.10
C ALA A 112 7.56 7.15 0.31
N ASN A 113 6.99 8.35 0.42
CA ASN A 113 5.84 8.77 -0.38
C ASN A 113 6.15 8.85 -1.88
N GLU A 114 7.32 9.39 -2.26
CA GLU A 114 7.75 9.45 -3.67
C GLU A 114 7.99 8.04 -4.23
N PHE A 115 8.63 7.16 -3.45
CA PHE A 115 8.79 5.75 -3.77
C PHE A 115 7.43 5.07 -4.02
N ALA A 116 6.49 5.19 -3.08
CA ALA A 116 5.18 4.54 -3.17
C ALA A 116 4.40 5.00 -4.40
N GLY A 117 4.43 6.32 -4.66
CA GLY A 117 3.76 6.91 -5.80
C GLY A 117 4.31 6.43 -7.15
N GLU A 118 5.63 6.27 -7.29
CA GLU A 118 6.25 5.79 -8.52
C GLU A 118 6.13 4.27 -8.69
N LEU A 119 6.18 3.50 -7.59
CA LEU A 119 6.00 2.06 -7.64
C LEU A 119 4.58 1.68 -8.09
N LEU A 120 3.57 2.32 -7.51
CA LEU A 120 2.16 2.00 -7.77
C LEU A 120 1.62 2.65 -9.04
N TYR A 121 2.02 3.89 -9.34
CA TYR A 121 1.59 4.59 -10.53
C TYR A 121 2.78 5.28 -11.22
N PRO A 122 3.59 4.51 -11.98
CA PRO A 122 4.80 5.03 -12.61
C PRO A 122 4.53 6.23 -13.52
N GLU A 123 5.50 7.14 -13.65
CA GLU A 123 5.35 8.34 -14.51
C GLU A 123 5.00 7.94 -15.95
N GLU A 124 5.60 6.88 -16.49
CA GLU A 124 5.29 6.36 -17.84
C GLU A 124 3.82 5.96 -18.03
N CYS A 125 3.18 5.43 -16.98
CA CYS A 125 1.78 5.06 -16.97
C CYS A 125 0.92 6.32 -16.90
N LEU A 126 1.25 7.24 -15.98
CA LEU A 126 0.58 8.52 -15.84
C LEU A 126 0.63 9.34 -17.14
N VAL A 127 1.74 9.30 -17.87
CA VAL A 127 1.87 9.94 -19.19
C VAL A 127 0.84 9.40 -20.17
N LYS A 128 0.74 8.08 -20.29
CA LYS A 128 -0.16 7.40 -21.22
C LYS A 128 -1.62 7.71 -20.88
N ASP A 129 -1.97 7.58 -19.61
CA ASP A 129 -3.34 7.83 -19.14
C ASP A 129 -3.72 9.32 -19.30
N PHE A 130 -2.79 10.23 -19.03
CA PHE A 130 -2.99 11.66 -19.27
C PHE A 130 -3.21 11.97 -20.75
N HIS A 131 -2.41 11.39 -21.65
CA HIS A 131 -2.59 11.58 -23.09
C HIS A 131 -3.95 11.08 -23.56
N TYR A 132 -4.40 9.93 -23.06
CA TYR A 132 -5.76 9.44 -23.34
C TYR A 132 -6.82 10.43 -22.86
N ALA A 133 -6.71 10.93 -21.62
CA ALA A 133 -7.67 11.89 -21.08
C ALA A 133 -7.76 13.19 -21.89
N ILE A 134 -6.64 13.66 -22.45
CA ILE A 134 -6.61 14.82 -23.35
C ILE A 134 -7.28 14.50 -24.69
N GLN A 135 -6.98 13.35 -25.30
CA GLN A 135 -7.59 12.95 -26.57
C GLN A 135 -9.10 12.77 -26.51
N GLN A 136 -9.63 12.50 -25.31
CA GLN A 136 -11.07 12.37 -25.04
C GLN A 136 -11.68 13.66 -24.47
N ASP A 137 -10.94 14.78 -24.45
CA ASP A 137 -11.39 16.08 -23.92
C ASP A 137 -11.95 16.01 -22.48
N LEU A 138 -11.46 15.08 -21.65
CA LEU A 138 -12.05 14.81 -20.32
C LEU A 138 -11.93 15.98 -19.34
N PHE A 139 -10.96 16.88 -19.56
CA PHE A 139 -10.77 18.02 -18.68
C PHE A 139 -11.76 19.17 -18.94
N MET A 140 -12.58 19.10 -19.99
CA MET A 140 -13.66 20.07 -20.24
C MET A 140 -14.75 19.99 -19.17
N VAL A 141 -15.37 21.13 -18.86
CA VAL A 141 -16.43 21.23 -17.83
C VAL A 141 -17.64 20.35 -18.18
N ASP A 142 -17.97 20.22 -19.45
CA ASP A 142 -19.11 19.42 -19.92
C ASP A 142 -18.83 17.91 -19.83
N ASN A 143 -17.57 17.49 -19.66
CA ASN A 143 -17.15 16.08 -19.65
C ASN A 143 -16.84 15.54 -18.24
N ARG A 144 -17.36 16.19 -17.19
CA ARG A 144 -17.03 15.85 -15.79
C ARG A 144 -17.49 14.45 -15.37
N ALA A 145 -18.63 13.97 -15.86
CA ALA A 145 -19.06 12.60 -15.60
C ALA A 145 -18.09 11.59 -16.24
N GLN A 146 -17.65 11.83 -17.48
CA GLN A 146 -16.71 10.99 -18.21
C GLN A 146 -15.33 10.99 -17.55
N LEU A 147 -14.84 12.16 -17.10
CA LEU A 147 -13.63 12.26 -16.29
C LEU A 147 -13.75 11.44 -15.00
N GLY A 148 -14.89 11.54 -14.31
CA GLY A 148 -15.15 10.75 -13.10
C GLY A 148 -15.06 9.24 -13.34
N ASN A 149 -15.73 8.75 -14.38
CA ASN A 149 -15.68 7.35 -14.79
C ASN A 149 -14.27 6.91 -15.15
N TYR A 150 -13.51 7.74 -15.88
CA TYR A 150 -12.15 7.41 -16.25
C TYR A 150 -11.21 7.36 -15.03
N VAL A 151 -11.34 8.31 -14.10
CA VAL A 151 -10.58 8.29 -12.84
C VAL A 151 -10.89 7.03 -12.04
N ASP A 152 -12.16 6.62 -11.95
CA ASP A 152 -12.57 5.38 -11.30
C ASP A 152 -11.94 4.13 -11.93
N GLN A 153 -11.92 4.05 -13.26
CA GLN A 153 -11.23 2.96 -13.99
C GLN A 153 -9.74 2.89 -13.63
N LEU A 154 -9.06 4.03 -13.57
CA LEU A 154 -7.65 4.09 -13.18
C LEU A 154 -7.45 3.75 -11.70
N CYS A 155 -8.38 4.12 -10.81
CA CYS A 155 -8.35 3.72 -9.40
C CYS A 155 -8.33 2.20 -9.26
N HIS A 156 -9.20 1.50 -10.00
CA HIS A 156 -9.26 0.04 -9.98
C HIS A 156 -8.03 -0.59 -10.66
N LYS A 157 -7.54 0.00 -11.76
CA LYS A 157 -6.32 -0.46 -12.47
C LYS A 157 -5.07 -0.41 -11.60
N TYR A 158 -4.86 0.68 -10.87
CA TYR A 158 -3.66 0.89 -10.04
C TYR A 158 -3.87 0.58 -8.56
N CYS A 159 -5.10 0.22 -8.17
CA CYS A 159 -5.53 0.09 -6.78
C CYS A 159 -5.14 1.32 -5.94
N LEU A 160 -5.61 2.50 -6.34
CA LEU A 160 -5.31 3.79 -5.72
C LEU A 160 -6.58 4.56 -5.36
N SER A 161 -6.44 5.56 -4.48
CA SER A 161 -7.58 6.42 -4.12
C SER A 161 -7.95 7.35 -5.28
N PHE A 162 -9.24 7.68 -5.36
CA PHE A 162 -9.75 8.65 -6.34
C PHE A 162 -9.04 9.99 -6.23
N GLU A 163 -8.78 10.43 -5.00
CA GLU A 163 -8.04 11.66 -4.74
C GLU A 163 -6.65 11.63 -5.38
N MET A 164 -5.87 10.56 -5.15
CA MET A 164 -4.51 10.47 -5.65
C MET A 164 -4.46 10.47 -7.18
N VAL A 165 -5.32 9.67 -7.83
CA VAL A 165 -5.39 9.60 -9.29
C VAL A 165 -5.81 10.94 -9.89
N LEU A 166 -6.90 11.54 -9.39
CA LEU A 166 -7.38 12.83 -9.89
C LEU A 166 -6.34 13.94 -9.70
N ARG A 167 -5.70 14.02 -8.52
CA ARG A 167 -4.65 15.02 -8.26
C ARG A 167 -3.48 14.89 -9.23
N ARG A 168 -3.05 13.66 -9.56
CA ARG A 168 -1.95 13.43 -10.50
C ARG A 168 -2.30 13.87 -11.92
N LEU A 169 -3.48 13.51 -12.42
CA LEU A 169 -3.96 13.95 -13.74
C LEU A 169 -4.09 15.48 -13.81
N LEU A 170 -4.69 16.10 -12.79
CA LEU A 170 -4.84 17.56 -12.74
C LEU A 170 -3.50 18.28 -12.61
N TYR A 171 -2.55 17.73 -11.84
CA TYR A 171 -1.20 18.29 -11.75
C TYR A 171 -0.54 18.35 -13.12
N ARG A 172 -0.61 17.24 -13.88
CA ARG A 172 -0.07 17.16 -15.24
C ARG A 172 -0.78 18.09 -16.21
N ASN A 173 -2.10 18.28 -16.03
CA ASN A 173 -2.88 19.27 -16.77
C ASN A 173 -2.66 20.73 -16.33
N ARG A 174 -1.73 21.00 -15.40
CA ARG A 174 -1.50 22.33 -14.80
C ARG A 174 -2.72 22.90 -14.06
N GLN A 175 -3.60 22.03 -13.58
CA GLN A 175 -4.84 22.32 -12.85
C GLN A 175 -4.80 21.83 -11.39
N ALA A 176 -3.62 21.55 -10.81
CA ALA A 176 -3.49 21.01 -9.45
C ALA A 176 -4.33 21.75 -8.38
N LYS A 177 -4.38 23.08 -8.48
CA LYS A 177 -5.11 23.96 -7.55
C LYS A 177 -6.64 23.86 -7.67
N GLN A 178 -7.14 23.22 -8.72
CA GLN A 178 -8.58 23.10 -9.02
C GLN A 178 -9.17 21.78 -8.51
N TYR A 179 -8.40 20.95 -7.79
CA TYR A 179 -8.85 19.63 -7.32
C TYR A 179 -10.23 19.68 -6.66
N ASP A 180 -10.44 20.54 -5.67
CA ASP A 180 -11.71 20.58 -4.93
C ASP A 180 -12.89 20.99 -5.81
N THR A 181 -12.67 21.93 -6.74
CA THR A 181 -13.66 22.38 -7.70
C THR A 181 -14.02 21.26 -8.67
N VAL A 182 -13.02 20.68 -9.34
CA VAL A 182 -13.23 19.59 -10.31
C VAL A 182 -13.87 18.38 -9.64
N ARG A 183 -13.45 18.04 -8.41
CA ARG A 183 -14.04 16.94 -7.64
C ARG A 183 -15.52 17.16 -7.38
N LYS A 184 -15.93 18.37 -6.97
CA LYS A 184 -17.35 18.71 -6.76
C LYS A 184 -18.15 18.69 -8.07
N GLU A 185 -17.56 19.17 -9.16
CA GLU A 185 -18.18 19.13 -10.49
C GLU A 185 -18.40 17.70 -10.98
N ILE A 186 -17.42 16.81 -10.76
CA ILE A 186 -17.55 15.37 -11.03
C ILE A 186 -18.70 14.78 -10.22
N GLU A 187 -18.72 14.95 -8.89
CA GLU A 187 -19.78 14.40 -8.04
C GLU A 187 -21.17 14.93 -8.44
N LYS A 188 -21.27 16.22 -8.78
CA LYS A 188 -22.51 16.82 -9.29
C LYS A 188 -22.94 16.19 -10.62
N ALA A 189 -22.00 15.99 -11.55
CA ALA A 189 -22.28 15.40 -12.86
C ALA A 189 -22.65 13.90 -12.77
N LEU A 190 -22.11 13.18 -11.78
CA LEU A 190 -22.45 11.78 -11.50
C LEU A 190 -23.74 11.62 -10.67
N GLY A 191 -24.25 12.71 -10.06
CA GLY A 191 -25.45 12.69 -9.23
C GLY A 191 -25.24 12.16 -7.81
N GLY A 192 -24.00 12.06 -7.32
CA GLY A 192 -23.69 11.51 -6.01
C GLY A 192 -22.21 11.58 -5.63
N LYS A 193 -21.88 11.16 -4.41
CA LYS A 193 -20.47 10.99 -4.01
C LYS A 193 -19.83 9.84 -4.78
N VAL A 194 -18.52 9.87 -4.98
CA VAL A 194 -17.80 8.78 -5.68
C VAL A 194 -18.10 7.39 -5.11
N ALA A 195 -18.17 7.23 -3.78
CA ALA A 195 -18.51 5.95 -3.16
C ALA A 195 -19.98 5.51 -3.36
N GLU A 196 -20.86 6.42 -3.80
CA GLU A 196 -22.27 6.15 -4.13
C GLU A 196 -22.44 5.94 -5.63
N SER A 197 -21.61 6.57 -6.45
CA SER A 197 -21.64 6.49 -7.91
C SER A 197 -20.86 5.30 -8.49
N PHE A 198 -19.95 4.70 -7.72
CA PHE A 198 -19.07 3.61 -8.15
C PHE A 198 -19.04 2.46 -7.13
N ASP A 199 -18.06 1.54 -7.23
CA ASP A 199 -17.90 0.44 -6.28
C ASP A 199 -17.65 0.97 -4.85
N ARG A 200 -18.73 1.00 -4.07
CA ARG A 200 -18.71 1.41 -2.68
C ARG A 200 -17.68 0.63 -1.87
N ASN A 201 -17.50 -0.66 -2.14
CA ASN A 201 -16.58 -1.50 -1.39
C ASN A 201 -15.12 -1.22 -1.72
N PHE A 202 -14.81 -0.54 -2.82
CA PHE A 202 -13.45 -0.09 -3.11
C PHE A 202 -13.12 1.20 -2.33
N TYR A 203 -14.08 2.11 -2.23
CA TYR A 203 -13.91 3.44 -1.63
C TYR A 203 -14.26 3.53 -0.15
N VAL A 204 -15.03 2.59 0.39
CA VAL A 204 -15.48 2.54 1.78
C VAL A 204 -15.22 1.16 2.37
N PRO A 205 -14.60 1.06 3.56
CA PRO A 205 -14.34 -0.22 4.21
C PRO A 205 -15.63 -1.00 4.49
N ASN A 206 -15.61 -2.29 4.13
CA ASN A 206 -16.69 -3.23 4.41
C ASN A 206 -16.15 -4.45 5.15
N ARG A 207 -16.48 -4.57 6.44
CA ARG A 207 -15.95 -5.61 7.35
C ARG A 207 -16.29 -7.04 6.92
N GLU A 208 -17.29 -7.22 6.07
CA GLU A 208 -17.69 -8.54 5.57
C GLU A 208 -16.77 -9.06 4.46
N LEU A 209 -15.95 -8.19 3.86
CA LEU A 209 -15.08 -8.57 2.75
C LEU A 209 -13.65 -8.89 3.21
N PRO A 210 -12.97 -9.89 2.60
CA PRO A 210 -11.64 -10.35 3.03
C PRO A 210 -10.57 -9.26 3.09
N GLN A 211 -10.59 -8.31 2.16
CA GLN A 211 -9.62 -7.22 2.10
C GLN A 211 -9.68 -6.24 3.28
N TYR A 212 -10.80 -6.25 4.03
CA TYR A 212 -11.04 -5.42 5.21
C TYR A 212 -11.09 -6.25 6.50
N GLN A 213 -10.44 -7.41 6.47
CA GLN A 213 -10.30 -8.31 7.61
C GLN A 213 -8.84 -8.54 7.95
N LYS A 214 -8.63 -9.16 9.11
CA LYS A 214 -7.30 -9.59 9.55
C LYS A 214 -6.69 -10.53 8.53
N PHE A 215 -5.45 -10.26 8.17
CA PHE A 215 -4.71 -11.12 7.26
C PHE A 215 -4.05 -12.28 8.02
N MET A 216 -4.52 -13.51 7.78
CA MET A 216 -4.22 -14.66 8.63
C MET A 216 -2.90 -15.40 8.32
N LYS A 217 -2.29 -15.24 7.13
CA LYS A 217 -1.08 -15.99 6.73
C LYS A 217 0.06 -15.94 7.77
N PRO A 218 0.42 -14.79 8.37
CA PRO A 218 1.50 -14.75 9.37
C PRO A 218 1.16 -15.57 10.63
N TYR A 219 -0.12 -15.61 11.01
CA TYR A 219 -0.61 -16.37 12.15
C TYR A 219 -0.59 -17.88 11.88
N GLU A 220 -0.95 -18.28 10.66
CA GLU A 220 -0.84 -19.67 10.20
C GLU A 220 0.62 -20.12 10.09
N GLU A 221 1.52 -19.27 9.60
CA GLU A 221 2.96 -19.55 9.57
C GLU A 221 3.54 -19.67 10.98
N LEU A 222 3.14 -18.80 11.91
CA LEU A 222 3.49 -18.89 13.33
C LEU A 222 3.03 -20.23 13.90
N GLN A 223 1.77 -20.62 13.66
CA GLN A 223 1.22 -21.89 14.12
C GLN A 223 2.07 -23.07 13.62
N LYS A 224 2.36 -23.13 12.31
CA LYS A 224 3.18 -24.19 11.71
C LYS A 224 4.58 -24.26 12.33
N LYS A 225 5.24 -23.12 12.54
CA LYS A 225 6.58 -23.05 13.14
C LYS A 225 6.56 -23.51 14.60
N VAL A 226 5.56 -23.10 15.39
CA VAL A 226 5.38 -23.55 16.77
C VAL A 226 5.15 -25.05 16.83
N ASP A 227 4.32 -25.60 15.94
CA ASP A 227 4.06 -27.04 15.85
C ASP A 227 5.31 -27.87 15.54
N ILE A 228 6.17 -27.37 14.65
CA ILE A 228 7.47 -27.99 14.36
C ILE A 228 8.35 -28.02 15.61
N LEU A 229 8.41 -26.91 16.37
CA LEU A 229 9.22 -26.83 17.59
C LEU A 229 8.73 -27.79 18.68
N VAL A 230 7.40 -27.92 18.86
CA VAL A 230 6.81 -28.89 19.79
C VAL A 230 7.13 -30.32 19.34
N ARG A 231 6.92 -30.65 18.06
CA ARG A 231 7.22 -31.99 17.51
C ARG A 231 8.70 -32.37 17.64
N GLN A 232 9.60 -31.39 17.53
CA GLN A 232 11.05 -31.60 17.69
C GLN A 232 11.52 -31.60 19.15
N GLY A 233 10.61 -31.44 20.12
CA GLY A 233 10.93 -31.38 21.55
C GLY A 233 11.75 -30.15 21.95
N LYS A 234 11.77 -29.09 21.12
CA LYS A 234 12.46 -27.83 21.42
C LYS A 234 11.70 -26.99 22.45
N ILE A 235 10.37 -27.13 22.48
CA ILE A 235 9.49 -26.54 23.49
C ILE A 235 8.42 -27.56 23.92
N GLY A 236 7.88 -27.41 25.12
CA GLY A 236 6.77 -28.26 25.59
C GLY A 236 5.43 -27.88 24.95
N THR A 237 4.47 -28.81 24.95
CA THR A 237 3.12 -28.61 24.38
C THR A 237 2.41 -27.40 24.98
N ALA A 238 2.40 -27.27 26.32
CA ALA A 238 1.79 -26.13 27.01
C ALA A 238 2.42 -24.79 26.61
N THR A 239 3.74 -24.75 26.40
CA THR A 239 4.44 -23.56 25.89
C THR A 239 3.99 -23.25 24.46
N GLY A 240 3.89 -24.26 23.60
CA GLY A 240 3.41 -24.09 22.23
C GLY A 240 1.98 -23.54 22.17
N GLU A 241 1.06 -24.13 22.93
CA GLU A 241 -0.32 -23.65 23.04
C GLU A 241 -0.39 -22.22 23.58
N SER A 242 0.39 -21.90 24.61
CA SER A 242 0.45 -20.53 25.15
C SER A 242 0.92 -19.52 24.10
N ILE A 243 1.89 -19.86 23.25
CA ILE A 243 2.36 -18.97 22.18
C ILE A 243 1.25 -18.73 21.16
N LYS A 244 0.54 -19.79 20.75
CA LYS A 244 -0.58 -19.69 19.79
C LYS A 244 -1.71 -18.81 20.33
N ILE A 245 -2.17 -19.06 21.56
CA ILE A 245 -3.27 -18.32 22.20
C ILE A 245 -2.92 -16.83 22.31
N ARG A 246 -1.71 -16.51 22.79
CA ARG A 246 -1.25 -15.12 22.96
C ARG A 246 -1.23 -14.33 21.66
N ASN A 247 -1.05 -15.01 20.53
CA ASN A 247 -1.00 -14.39 19.21
C ASN A 247 -2.30 -14.54 18.43
N GLY A 248 -3.41 -14.91 19.08
CA GLY A 248 -4.73 -14.97 18.42
C GLY A 248 -4.90 -16.12 17.42
N VAL A 249 -4.03 -17.13 17.46
CA VAL A 249 -4.21 -18.37 16.72
C VAL A 249 -5.23 -19.23 17.45
N LYS A 250 -6.38 -19.51 16.83
CA LYS A 250 -7.39 -20.41 17.40
C LYS A 250 -6.82 -21.82 17.49
N ILE A 251 -6.91 -22.42 18.68
CA ILE A 251 -6.60 -23.84 18.87
C ILE A 251 -7.83 -24.63 18.41
N SER A 252 -7.65 -25.52 17.44
CA SER A 252 -8.62 -26.54 17.03
C SER A 252 -8.48 -27.79 17.88
#